data_AF-A0A2S6TCQ6-F1
#
_entry.id   AF-A0A2S6TCQ6-F1
#
_cell.length_a   1.000
_cell.length_b   1.000
_cell.length_c   1.000
_cell.angle_alpha   90.00
_cell.angle_beta   90.00
_cell.angle_gamma   90.00
#
_symmetry.space_group_name_H-M   'P 1'
#
loop_
_entity.id
_entity.type
_entity.pdbx_description
1 polymer ?
#
loop_
_entity_poly.entity_id
_entity_poly.type
_entity_poly.pdbx_seq_one_letter_code
_entity_poly.pdbx_strand_id
1 'polypeptide(L)'
;MRIPEVKKPSTQSSRKAKKGEPARGVNFSEHLSQASKISSETEVSSRNTAVTGINSILTVQEIIDQPEREKRRQLAEWGSDILDSLDDIRHGFLIGAIPKERLETLAQRLRVRKASVSDPRLIDIINEIELRAEIELAKLSRNI
;
A
#
# COMPACT_ATOMS: atom_id res chain seq x y z
N MET A 1 -27.81 5.16 53.44
CA MET A 1 -27.36 4.98 52.04
C MET A 1 -25.90 5.40 51.96
N ARG A 2 -24.98 4.45 51.74
CA ARG A 2 -23.54 4.69 51.63
C ARG A 2 -23.15 4.65 50.15
N ILE A 3 -22.44 5.68 49.67
CA ILE A 3 -21.92 5.76 48.30
C ILE A 3 -20.53 5.12 48.30
N PRO A 4 -20.19 4.19 47.39
CA PRO A 4 -18.85 3.66 47.30
C PRO A 4 -17.92 4.60 46.53
N GLU A 5 -16.70 4.79 47.06
CA GLU A 5 -15.63 5.60 46.45
C GLU A 5 -15.07 4.98 45.17
N VAL A 6 -14.77 5.82 44.19
CA VAL A 6 -14.16 5.44 42.91
C VAL A 6 -12.65 5.24 43.11
N LYS A 7 -12.19 4.00 42.93
CA LYS A 7 -10.78 3.61 43.04
C LYS A 7 -9.98 4.11 41.83
N LYS A 8 -9.01 5.01 42.06
CA LYS A 8 -8.05 5.50 41.06
C LYS A 8 -7.14 4.35 40.58
N PRO A 9 -6.78 4.26 39.29
CA PRO A 9 -5.83 3.26 38.83
C PRO A 9 -4.43 3.56 39.36
N SER A 10 -3.89 2.62 40.12
CA SER A 10 -2.50 2.59 40.57
C SER A 10 -1.58 2.38 39.37
N THR A 11 -0.62 3.27 39.22
CA THR A 11 0.56 3.11 38.34
C THR A 11 1.41 1.96 38.86
N GLN A 12 1.28 0.78 38.26
CA GLN A 12 2.21 -0.32 38.51
C GLN A 12 3.48 -0.10 37.70
N SER A 13 4.58 0.10 38.42
CA SER A 13 5.95 0.01 37.92
C SER A 13 6.15 -1.37 37.26
N SER A 14 6.27 -1.38 35.93
CA SER A 14 6.67 -2.57 35.21
C SER A 14 8.16 -2.83 35.45
N ARG A 15 8.42 -3.96 36.09
CA ARG A 15 9.75 -4.48 36.41
C ARG A 15 10.61 -4.52 35.15
N LYS A 16 11.86 -4.08 35.28
CA LYS A 16 12.92 -4.20 34.27
C LYS A 16 13.07 -5.66 33.86
N ALA A 17 12.50 -6.02 32.71
CA ALA A 17 12.64 -7.34 32.13
C ALA A 17 14.09 -7.51 31.64
N LYS A 18 14.73 -8.54 32.19
CA LYS A 18 16.03 -9.06 31.78
C LYS A 18 15.99 -9.33 30.27
N LYS A 19 17.00 -8.82 29.56
CA LYS A 19 17.21 -8.97 28.12
C LYS A 19 16.99 -10.43 27.70
N GLY A 20 15.82 -10.70 27.12
CA GLY A 20 15.46 -11.99 26.53
C GLY A 20 16.20 -12.16 25.21
N GLU A 21 16.74 -13.35 25.01
CA GLU A 21 17.40 -13.78 23.78
C GLU A 21 16.47 -13.56 22.58
N PRO A 22 16.97 -13.02 21.45
CA PRO A 22 16.20 -13.00 20.23
C PRO A 22 16.01 -14.44 19.74
N ALA A 23 14.76 -14.78 19.45
CA ALA A 23 14.38 -16.00 18.77
C ALA A 23 15.26 -16.21 17.53
N ARG A 24 15.67 -17.46 17.34
CA ARG A 24 16.62 -17.97 16.34
C ARG A 24 16.09 -17.81 14.92
N GLY A 25 16.05 -16.58 14.44
CA GLY A 25 16.15 -16.25 13.02
C GLY A 25 17.62 -16.29 12.64
N VAL A 26 17.96 -17.07 11.63
CA VAL A 26 19.33 -17.21 11.12
C VAL A 26 19.86 -15.80 10.81
N ASN A 27 20.85 -15.34 11.58
CA ASN A 27 21.41 -14.00 11.45
C ASN A 27 22.12 -13.90 10.11
N PHE A 28 21.50 -13.25 9.14
CA PHE A 28 22.09 -12.98 7.82
C PHE A 28 23.47 -12.32 7.93
N SER A 29 23.67 -11.49 8.97
CA SER A 29 24.96 -10.87 9.30
C SER A 29 26.04 -11.89 9.67
N GLU A 30 25.70 -12.98 10.35
CA GLU A 30 26.64 -14.06 10.68
C GLU A 30 27.08 -14.80 9.41
N HIS A 31 26.14 -15.10 8.51
CA HIS A 31 26.47 -15.72 7.22
C HIS A 31 27.32 -14.82 6.31
N LEU A 32 27.04 -13.51 6.29
CA LEU A 32 27.85 -12.53 5.54
C LEU A 32 29.26 -12.41 6.15
N SER A 33 29.36 -12.41 7.48
CA SER A 33 30.65 -12.38 8.17
C SER A 33 31.46 -13.65 7.94
N GLN A 34 30.81 -14.81 7.87
CA GLN A 34 31.44 -16.09 7.57
C GLN A 34 31.93 -16.16 6.12
N ALA A 35 31.15 -15.65 5.16
CA ALA A 35 31.58 -15.49 3.77
C ALA A 35 32.76 -14.51 3.64
N SER A 36 32.80 -13.45 4.45
CA SER A 36 33.93 -12.50 4.49
C SER A 36 35.20 -13.09 5.14
N LYS A 37 35.07 -14.03 6.09
CA LYS A 37 36.21 -14.76 6.69
C LYS A 37 36.77 -15.84 5.79
N ILE A 38 35.91 -16.57 5.06
CA ILE A 38 36.32 -17.48 3.98
C ILE A 38 37.08 -16.72 2.89
N SER A 39 36.84 -15.41 2.80
CA SER A 39 37.48 -14.57 1.81
C SER A 39 38.94 -14.19 2.12
N SER A 40 39.40 -14.27 3.37
CA SER A 40 40.75 -13.83 3.76
C SER A 40 41.85 -14.89 3.64
N GLU A 41 41.51 -16.15 3.36
CA GLU A 41 42.48 -17.27 3.33
C GLU A 41 42.76 -17.86 1.94
N THR A 42 42.31 -17.21 0.86
CA THR A 42 42.61 -17.70 -0.50
C THR A 42 42.97 -16.56 -1.44
N GLU A 43 44.22 -16.65 -1.90
CA GLU A 43 44.84 -15.98 -3.04
C GLU A 43 43.83 -15.47 -4.09
N VAL A 44 43.96 -14.17 -4.32
CA VAL A 44 43.72 -13.34 -5.51
C VAL A 44 43.28 -14.05 -6.80
N SER A 45 42.26 -13.48 -7.45
CA SER A 45 41.90 -13.58 -8.90
C SER A 45 40.60 -14.30 -9.31
N SER A 46 39.91 -15.04 -8.44
CA SER A 46 38.63 -15.70 -8.82
C SER A 46 37.37 -15.03 -8.24
N ARG A 47 37.51 -14.12 -7.26
CA ARG A 47 36.36 -13.58 -6.52
C ARG A 47 35.59 -12.47 -7.24
N ASN A 48 36.19 -11.80 -8.22
CA ASN A 48 35.52 -10.75 -9.00
C ASN A 48 34.52 -11.33 -10.02
N THR A 49 34.72 -12.55 -10.52
CA THR A 49 33.83 -13.17 -11.51
C THR A 49 32.55 -13.72 -10.86
N ALA A 50 32.65 -14.25 -9.64
CA ALA A 50 31.48 -14.71 -8.86
C ALA A 50 30.56 -13.56 -8.46
N VAL A 51 31.10 -12.42 -8.01
CA VAL A 51 30.31 -11.21 -7.68
C VAL A 51 29.71 -10.59 -8.93
N THR A 52 30.42 -10.61 -10.06
CA THR A 52 29.89 -10.16 -11.36
C THR A 52 28.72 -11.03 -11.83
N GLY A 53 28.79 -12.35 -11.66
CA GLY A 53 27.68 -13.27 -12.01
C GLY A 53 26.43 -13.05 -11.15
N ILE A 54 26.58 -12.75 -9.86
CA ILE A 54 25.44 -12.46 -8.96
C ILE A 54 24.81 -11.11 -9.32
N ASN A 55 25.62 -10.09 -9.62
CA ASN A 55 25.12 -8.79 -10.09
C ASN A 55 24.37 -8.92 -11.43
N SER A 56 24.80 -9.81 -12.32
CA SER A 56 24.08 -10.12 -13.57
C SER A 56 22.73 -10.79 -13.34
N ILE A 57 22.62 -11.67 -12.34
CA ILE A 57 21.33 -12.30 -11.97
C ILE A 57 20.39 -11.29 -11.32
N LEU A 58 20.92 -10.39 -10.47
CA LEU A 58 20.13 -9.32 -9.85
C LEU A 58 19.62 -8.30 -10.87
N THR A 59 20.45 -7.90 -11.84
CA THR A 59 20.00 -7.00 -12.92
C THR A 59 18.96 -7.65 -13.82
N VAL A 60 19.07 -8.95 -14.12
CA VAL A 60 18.04 -9.68 -14.86
C VAL A 60 16.72 -9.75 -14.07
N GLN A 61 16.78 -10.00 -12.76
CA GLN A 61 15.57 -9.98 -11.91
C GLN A 61 14.92 -8.60 -11.85
N GLU A 62 15.74 -7.55 -11.76
CA GLU A 62 15.26 -6.17 -11.72
C GLU A 62 14.54 -5.80 -13.03
N ILE A 63 15.05 -6.24 -14.19
CA ILE A 63 14.41 -6.07 -15.50
C ILE A 63 13.08 -6.85 -15.59
N ILE A 64 13.03 -8.07 -15.06
CA ILE A 64 11.81 -8.91 -15.07
C ILE A 64 10.71 -8.31 -14.18
N ASP A 65 11.05 -7.70 -13.05
CA ASP A 65 10.09 -7.11 -12.10
C ASP A 65 9.69 -5.67 -12.43
N GLN A 66 10.44 -4.95 -13.27
CA GLN A 66 10.12 -3.59 -13.72
C GLN A 66 8.69 -3.42 -14.25
N PRO A 67 8.16 -4.25 -15.19
CA PRO A 67 6.81 -4.07 -15.71
C PRO A 67 5.74 -4.21 -14.63
N GLU A 68 5.96 -5.06 -13.62
CA GLU A 68 5.00 -5.25 -12.54
C GLU A 68 5.04 -4.09 -11.54
N ARG A 69 6.23 -3.58 -11.21
CA ARG A 69 6.38 -2.37 -10.37
C ARG A 69 5.71 -1.15 -11.00
N GLU A 70 5.91 -0.97 -12.30
CA GLU A 70 5.31 0.14 -13.06
C GLU A 70 3.78 0.04 -13.08
N LYS A 71 3.21 -1.15 -13.34
CA LYS A 71 1.75 -1.37 -13.25
C LYS A 71 1.20 -1.05 -11.87
N ARG A 72 1.89 -1.49 -10.80
CA ARG A 72 1.48 -1.21 -9.42
C ARG A 72 1.55 0.29 -9.11
N ARG A 73 2.55 1.01 -9.61
CA ARG A 73 2.64 2.47 -9.48
C ARG A 73 1.47 3.16 -10.18
N GLN A 74 1.20 2.79 -11.43
CA GLN A 74 0.09 3.34 -12.21
C GLN A 74 -1.29 3.04 -11.62
N LEU A 75 -1.45 1.91 -10.92
CA LEU A 75 -2.67 1.58 -10.18
C LEU A 75 -2.81 2.44 -8.91
N ALA A 76 -1.71 2.68 -8.19
CA ALA A 76 -1.71 3.53 -7.01
C ALA A 76 -1.98 4.99 -7.35
N GLU A 77 -1.34 5.51 -8.41
CA GLU A 77 -1.58 6.87 -8.93
C GLU A 77 -3.05 7.06 -9.32
N TRP A 78 -3.59 6.12 -10.11
CA TRP A 78 -5.01 6.13 -10.48
C TRP A 78 -5.95 6.07 -9.26
N GLY A 79 -5.60 5.27 -8.26
CA GLY A 79 -6.36 5.20 -7.01
C GLY A 79 -6.37 6.54 -6.28
N SER A 80 -5.22 7.22 -6.20
CA SER A 80 -5.12 8.56 -5.63
C SER A 80 -6.01 9.55 -6.36
N ASP A 81 -5.93 9.59 -7.70
CA ASP A 81 -6.71 10.50 -8.53
C ASP A 81 -8.23 10.32 -8.33
N ILE A 82 -8.70 9.09 -8.11
CA ILE A 82 -10.10 8.81 -7.81
C ILE A 82 -10.49 9.31 -6.42
N LEU A 83 -9.64 9.06 -5.43
CA LEU A 83 -9.90 9.51 -4.06
C LEU A 83 -9.98 11.04 -4.00
N ASP A 84 -9.08 11.73 -4.71
CA ASP A 84 -9.10 13.20 -4.82
C ASP A 84 -10.37 13.68 -5.54
N SER A 85 -10.77 13.01 -6.63
CA SER A 85 -12.03 13.34 -7.32
C SER A 85 -13.27 13.13 -6.45
N LEU A 86 -13.28 12.10 -5.60
CA LEU A 86 -14.36 11.84 -4.65
C LEU A 86 -14.38 12.91 -3.55
N ASP A 87 -13.21 13.36 -3.09
CA ASP A 87 -13.11 14.41 -2.08
C ASP A 87 -13.59 15.77 -2.61
N ASP A 88 -13.26 16.10 -3.86
CA ASP A 88 -13.79 17.29 -4.53
C ASP A 88 -15.31 17.27 -4.64
N ILE A 89 -15.89 16.11 -4.95
CA ILE A 89 -17.35 15.94 -5.01
C ILE A 89 -17.96 16.12 -3.62
N ARG A 90 -17.34 15.53 -2.59
CA ARG A 90 -17.74 15.68 -1.19
C ARG A 90 -17.72 17.15 -0.76
N HIS A 91 -16.64 17.88 -1.06
CA HIS A 91 -16.53 19.30 -0.78
C HIS A 91 -17.64 20.09 -1.49
N GLY A 92 -17.90 19.83 -2.76
CA GLY A 92 -19.01 20.45 -3.50
C GLY A 92 -20.34 20.29 -2.76
N PHE A 93 -20.68 19.07 -2.36
CA PHE A 93 -21.91 18.80 -1.62
C PHE A 93 -21.99 19.51 -0.27
N LEU A 94 -20.87 19.60 0.47
CA LEU A 94 -20.82 20.29 1.76
C LEU A 94 -21.10 21.79 1.65
N ILE A 95 -20.73 22.40 0.53
CA ILE A 95 -20.93 23.84 0.28
C ILE A 95 -22.30 24.08 -0.41
N GLY A 96 -23.10 23.03 -0.62
CA GLY A 96 -24.39 23.10 -1.29
C GLY A 96 -24.31 23.19 -2.82
N ALA A 97 -23.13 22.98 -3.40
CA ALA A 97 -22.94 22.90 -4.84
C ALA A 97 -23.15 21.46 -5.33
N ILE A 98 -23.69 21.31 -6.53
CA ILE A 98 -23.89 20.00 -7.15
C ILE A 98 -22.89 19.84 -8.32
N PRO A 99 -21.85 19.02 -8.18
CA PRO A 99 -20.77 18.92 -9.16
C PRO A 99 -21.10 17.93 -10.29
N LYS A 100 -22.10 18.24 -11.13
CA LYS A 100 -22.59 17.35 -12.22
C LYS A 100 -21.47 16.87 -13.16
N GLU A 101 -20.67 17.79 -13.69
CA GLU A 101 -19.57 17.48 -14.63
C GLU A 101 -18.51 16.56 -13.99
N ARG A 102 -18.27 16.71 -12.68
CA ARG A 102 -17.32 15.87 -11.95
C ARG A 102 -17.87 14.46 -11.72
N LEU A 103 -19.17 14.34 -11.44
CA LEU A 103 -19.84 13.04 -11.34
C LEU A 103 -19.80 12.28 -12.68
N GLU A 104 -20.04 12.97 -13.80
CA GLU A 104 -19.93 12.38 -15.15
C GLU A 104 -18.50 11.92 -15.44
N THR A 105 -17.51 12.77 -15.14
CA THR A 105 -16.09 12.45 -15.31
C THR A 105 -15.67 11.25 -14.46
N LEU A 106 -16.10 11.19 -13.20
CA LEU A 106 -15.82 10.08 -12.28
C LEU A 106 -16.40 8.77 -12.83
N ALA A 107 -17.67 8.76 -13.22
CA ALA A 107 -18.33 7.57 -13.77
C ALA A 107 -17.60 7.05 -15.02
N GLN A 108 -17.21 7.94 -15.93
CA GLN A 108 -16.47 7.55 -17.13
C GLN A 108 -15.09 6.96 -16.81
N ARG A 109 -14.35 7.54 -15.85
CA ARG A 109 -13.04 7.02 -15.43
C ARG A 109 -13.15 5.64 -14.80
N LEU A 110 -14.15 5.41 -13.96
CA LEU A 110 -14.40 4.12 -13.32
C LEU A 110 -14.68 3.03 -14.36
N ARG A 111 -15.51 3.32 -15.37
CA ARG A 111 -15.84 2.40 -16.47
C ARG A 111 -14.61 1.94 -17.25
N VAL A 112 -13.75 2.89 -17.65
CA VAL A 112 -12.55 2.59 -18.44
C VAL A 112 -11.60 1.69 -17.66
N ARG A 113 -11.36 1.97 -16.38
CA ARG A 113 -10.38 1.19 -15.60
C ARG A 113 -10.93 -0.15 -15.12
N LYS A 114 -12.24 -0.28 -14.87
CA LYS A 114 -12.87 -1.53 -14.40
C LYS A 114 -12.50 -2.73 -15.28
N ALA A 115 -12.35 -2.55 -16.59
CA ALA A 115 -11.94 -3.60 -17.53
C ALA A 115 -10.51 -4.15 -17.31
N SER A 116 -9.67 -3.43 -16.58
CA SER A 116 -8.26 -3.77 -16.32
C SER A 116 -7.99 -4.29 -14.90
N VAL A 117 -9.00 -4.32 -14.04
CA VAL A 117 -8.88 -4.75 -12.64
C VAL A 117 -9.18 -6.24 -12.53
N SER A 118 -8.34 -6.98 -11.80
CA SER A 118 -8.49 -8.42 -11.57
C SER A 118 -9.02 -8.78 -10.18
N ASP A 119 -8.92 -7.88 -9.19
CA ASP A 119 -9.40 -8.10 -7.83
C ASP A 119 -10.94 -7.97 -7.75
N PRO A 120 -11.68 -9.05 -7.44
CA PRO A 120 -13.14 -9.01 -7.32
C PRO A 120 -13.65 -8.00 -6.31
N ARG A 121 -12.96 -7.86 -5.15
CA ARG A 121 -13.42 -6.96 -4.08
C ARG A 121 -13.30 -5.50 -4.50
N LEU A 122 -12.26 -5.18 -5.26
CA LEU A 122 -12.08 -3.83 -5.81
C LEU A 122 -13.12 -3.54 -6.89
N ILE A 123 -13.45 -4.52 -7.75
CA ILE A 123 -14.52 -4.39 -8.74
C ILE A 123 -15.86 -4.10 -8.07
N ASP A 124 -16.19 -4.78 -6.98
CA ASP A 124 -17.44 -4.56 -6.24
C ASP A 124 -17.55 -3.12 -5.70
N ILE A 125 -16.46 -2.61 -5.10
CA ILE A 125 -16.39 -1.22 -4.62
C ILE A 125 -16.55 -0.23 -5.78
N ILE A 126 -15.87 -0.48 -6.90
CA ILE A 126 -15.97 0.36 -8.11
C ILE A 126 -17.42 0.39 -8.62
N ASN A 127 -18.10 -0.77 -8.65
CA ASN A 127 -19.50 -0.86 -9.07
C ASN A 127 -20.44 -0.10 -8.14
N GLU A 128 -20.22 -0.16 -6.82
CA GLU A 128 -21.02 0.61 -5.86
C GLU A 128 -20.86 2.11 -6.07
N ILE A 129 -19.63 2.58 -6.27
CA ILE A 129 -19.34 3.99 -6.54
C ILE A 129 -19.99 4.43 -7.86
N GLU A 130 -19.86 3.63 -8.93
CA GLU A 130 -20.46 3.88 -10.24
C GLU A 130 -21.98 3.99 -10.15
N LEU A 131 -22.64 3.00 -9.54
CA LEU A 131 -24.08 2.97 -9.35
C LEU A 131 -24.57 4.22 -8.61
N ARG A 132 -23.85 4.63 -7.56
CA ARG A 132 -24.23 5.81 -6.78
C ARG A 132 -24.03 7.10 -7.58
N ALA A 133 -22.94 7.22 -8.33
CA ALA A 133 -22.71 8.37 -9.21
C ALA A 133 -23.81 8.48 -10.28
N GLU A 134 -24.22 7.38 -10.89
CA GLU A 134 -25.31 7.34 -11.86
C GLU A 134 -26.66 7.72 -11.24
N ILE A 135 -26.97 7.23 -10.05
CA ILE A 135 -28.19 7.61 -9.32
C ILE A 135 -28.19 9.10 -9.03
N GLU A 136 -27.06 9.67 -8.57
CA GLU A 136 -26.98 11.10 -8.33
C GLU A 136 -27.15 11.91 -9.63
N LEU A 137 -26.53 11.49 -10.74
CA LEU A 137 -26.75 12.12 -12.04
C LEU A 137 -28.21 12.05 -12.49
N ALA A 138 -28.89 10.92 -12.28
CA ALA A 138 -30.30 10.75 -12.61
C ALA A 138 -31.23 11.62 -11.74
N LYS A 139 -30.89 11.83 -10.46
CA LYS A 139 -31.62 12.77 -9.60
C LYS A 139 -31.51 14.20 -10.12
N LEU A 140 -30.34 14.58 -10.65
CA LEU A 140 -30.11 15.91 -11.20
C LEU A 140 -30.83 16.15 -12.50
N SER A 141 -30.85 15.17 -13.40
CA SER A 141 -31.56 15.30 -14.68
C SER A 141 -33.08 15.38 -14.51
N ARG A 142 -33.62 14.89 -13.40
CA ARG A 142 -35.06 14.96 -13.08
C ARG A 142 -35.48 16.24 -12.34
N ASN A 143 -34.54 16.89 -11.63
CA ASN A 143 -34.79 18.08 -10.84
C ASN A 143 -34.47 19.40 -11.59
N ILE A 144 -34.03 19.31 -12.84
CA ILE A 144 -33.91 20.43 -13.80
C ILE A 144 -35.14 20.39 -14.70
#